data_AF-A0AA95ND86-F1
#
_entry.id   AF-A0AA95ND86-F1
#
_cell.length_a   1.000
_cell.length_b   1.000
_cell.length_c   1.000
_cell.angle_alpha   90.00
_cell.angle_beta   90.00
_cell.angle_gamma   90.00
#
_symmetry.space_group_name_H-M   'P 1'
#
loop_
_entity.id
_entity.type
_entity.pdbx_description
1 polymer ?
#
loop_
_entity_poly.entity_id
_entity_poly.type
_entity_poly.pdbx_seq_one_letter_code
_entity_poly.pdbx_strand_id
1 'polypeptide(L)' 'MTPVDETVAAMVAALSDDLYELWNERAGVREHDGGQSRELAEAMALIDVIRICPAEAMACWANT' A
#
# COMPACT_ATOMS: atom_id res chain seq x y z
N MET A 1 -8.67 0.45 -3.50
CA MET A 1 -8.78 -0.57 -4.58
C MET A 1 -8.53 -1.97 -4.02
N THR A 2 -8.91 -3.05 -4.72
CA THR A 2 -8.55 -4.44 -4.34
C THR A 2 -7.19 -4.80 -4.96
N PRO A 3 -6.14 -5.15 -4.20
CA PRO A 3 -4.85 -5.51 -4.78
C PRO A 3 -4.91 -6.75 -5.69
N VAL A 4 -4.01 -6.84 -6.67
CA VAL A 4 -3.91 -7.99 -7.58
C VAL A 4 -3.03 -9.12 -7.04
N ASP A 5 -1.98 -8.76 -6.31
CA ASP A 5 -1.06 -9.72 -5.68
C ASP A 5 -1.58 -10.09 -4.28
N GLU A 6 -1.57 -11.38 -3.96
CA GLU A 6 -2.10 -11.91 -2.69
C GLU A 6 -1.29 -11.43 -1.48
N THR A 7 0.02 -11.22 -1.62
CA THR A 7 0.88 -10.72 -0.55
C THR A 7 0.55 -9.26 -0.28
N VAL A 8 0.44 -8.45 -1.34
CA VAL A 8 0.02 -7.04 -1.21
C VAL A 8 -1.38 -6.95 -0.61
N ALA A 9 -2.31 -7.82 -1.02
CA ALA A 9 -3.65 -7.90 -0.45
C ALA A 9 -3.62 -8.16 1.06
N ALA A 10 -2.84 -9.13 1.52
CA ALA A 10 -2.71 -9.45 2.94
C ALA A 10 -2.13 -8.29 3.75
N MET A 11 -1.08 -7.63 3.23
CA MET A 11 -0.44 -6.51 3.93
C MET A 11 -1.34 -5.26 3.99
N VAL A 12 -2.05 -4.96 2.89
CA VAL A 12 -2.97 -3.82 2.80
C VAL A 12 -4.21 -4.05 3.68
N ALA A 13 -4.70 -5.29 3.79
CA ALA A 13 -5.85 -5.62 4.63
C ALA A 13 -5.61 -5.39 6.13
N ALA A 14 -4.35 -5.36 6.57
CA ALA A 14 -3.98 -5.09 7.95
C ALA A 14 -3.77 -3.59 8.25
N LEU A 15 -3.74 -2.73 7.23
CA LEU A 15 -3.56 -1.29 7.42
C LEU A 15 -4.79 -0.68 8.12
N SER A 16 -4.57 0.40 8.88
CA SER A 16 -5.67 1.26 9.31
C SER A 16 -6.32 1.98 8.13
N ASP A 17 -7.51 2.53 8.32
CA ASP A 17 -8.24 3.26 7.27
C ASP A 17 -7.39 4.41 6.68
N ASP A 18 -6.72 5.19 7.53
CA ASP A 18 -5.85 6.30 7.09
C ASP A 18 -4.67 5.82 6.23
N LEU A 19 -4.04 4.69 6.62
CA LEU A 19 -2.91 4.13 5.88
C LEU A 19 -3.37 3.42 4.59
N TYR A 20 -4.56 2.83 4.59
CA TYR A 20 -5.19 2.27 3.40
C TYR A 20 -5.52 3.37 2.39
N GLU A 21 -6.06 4.50 2.83
CA GLU A 21 -6.31 5.66 1.97
C GLU A 21 -5.02 6.17 1.36
N LEU A 22 -3.97 6.38 2.18
CA LEU A 22 -2.65 6.77 1.68
C LEU A 22 -2.11 5.76 0.65
N TRP A 23 -2.18 4.45 0.93
CA TRP A 23 -1.77 3.42 -0.02
C TRP A 23 -2.54 3.53 -1.34
N ASN A 24 -3.86 3.66 -1.28
CA ASN A 24 -4.74 3.70 -2.46
C ASN A 24 -4.45 4.92 -3.34
N GLU A 25 -4.25 6.09 -2.74
CA GLU A 25 -3.84 7.29 -3.48
C GLU A 25 -2.48 7.13 -4.15
N ARG A 26 -1.48 6.62 -3.41
CA ARG A 26 -0.13 6.40 -3.94
C ARG A 26 -0.11 5.37 -5.06
N ALA A 27 -0.91 4.30 -4.94
CA ALA A 27 -1.06 3.29 -5.98
C ALA A 27 -1.68 3.90 -7.24
N GLY A 28 -2.76 4.67 -7.10
CA GLY A 28 -3.42 5.35 -8.22
C GLY A 28 -2.50 6.32 -8.96
N VAL A 29 -1.75 7.15 -8.23
CA VAL A 29 -0.77 8.07 -8.85
C VAL A 29 0.32 7.30 -9.60
N ARG A 30 0.85 6.23 -9.02
CA ARG A 30 1.91 5.42 -9.63
C ARG A 30 1.44 4.68 -10.89
N GLU A 31 0.22 4.16 -10.87
CA GLU A 31 -0.39 3.48 -12.03
C GLU A 31 -0.69 4.47 -13.14
N HIS A 32 -1.46 5.52 -12.86
CA HIS A 32 -2.05 6.36 -13.88
C HIS A 32 -1.12 7.50 -14.33
N ASP A 33 -0.50 8.21 -13.38
CA ASP A 33 0.40 9.32 -13.71
C ASP A 33 1.84 8.85 -13.90
N GLY A 34 2.23 7.80 -13.16
CA GLY A 34 3.56 7.19 -13.22
C GLY A 34 3.74 6.12 -14.30
N GLY A 35 2.65 5.67 -14.92
CA GLY A 35 2.66 4.66 -16.00
C GLY A 35 3.16 3.28 -15.57
N GLN A 36 3.16 2.97 -14.27
CA GLN A 36 3.54 1.66 -13.76
C GLN A 36 2.44 0.64 -14.06
N SER A 37 2.81 -0.64 -14.20
CA SER A 37 1.80 -1.69 -14.14
C SER A 37 1.11 -1.66 -12.77
N ARG A 38 -0.17 -2.02 -12.72
CA ARG A 38 -0.95 -2.03 -11.48
C ARG A 38 -0.26 -2.81 -10.35
N GLU A 39 0.23 -4.01 -10.63
CA GLU A 39 0.98 -4.83 -9.68
C GLU A 39 2.19 -4.08 -9.09
N LEU A 40 3.00 -3.44 -9.93
CA LEU A 40 4.16 -2.68 -9.48
C LEU A 40 3.75 -1.41 -8.70
N ALA A 41 2.72 -0.71 -9.17
CA ALA A 41 2.19 0.49 -8.53
C ALA A 41 1.70 0.20 -7.10
N GLU A 42 0.94 -0.87 -6.92
CA GLU A 42 0.41 -1.34 -5.64
C GLU A 42 1.54 -1.70 -4.66
N ALA A 43 2.56 -2.45 -5.12
CA ALA A 43 3.72 -2.82 -4.31
C ALA A 43 4.57 -1.60 -3.90
N MET A 44 4.82 -0.69 -4.85
CA MET A 44 5.59 0.53 -4.58
C MET A 44 4.83 1.51 -3.67
N ALA A 45 3.50 1.54 -3.76
CA ALA A 45 2.67 2.31 -2.84
C ALA A 45 2.75 1.79 -1.40
N LEU A 46 2.85 0.46 -1.21
CA LEU A 46 3.04 -0.13 0.11
C LEU A 46 4.39 0.30 0.71
N ILE A 47 5.45 0.34 -0.11
CA ILE A 47 6.77 0.86 0.29
C ILE A 47 6.68 2.36 0.63
N ASP A 48 5.89 3.14 -0.12
CA ASP A 48 5.67 4.55 0.20
C ASP A 48 5.03 4.72 1.59
N VAL A 49 4.01 3.92 1.93
CA VAL A 49 3.38 3.95 3.26
C VAL A 49 4.40 3.67 4.36
N ILE A 50 5.23 2.63 4.21
CA ILE A 50 6.31 2.31 5.16
C ILE A 50 7.30 3.47 5.30
N ARG A 51 7.65 4.12 4.19
CA ARG A 51 8.60 5.23 4.18
C ARG A 51 8.03 6.50 4.82
N ILE A 52 6.73 6.76 4.67
CA ILE A 52 6.06 7.97 5.15
C ILE A 52 5.66 7.83 6.63
N CYS A 53 5.10 6.67 7.01
CA CYS A 53 4.56 6.38 8.34
C CYS A 53 5.14 5.06 8.89
N PRO A 54 6.46 4.97 9.15
CA PRO A 54 7.11 3.70 9.47
C PRO A 54 6.60 3.08 10.77
N ALA A 55 6.35 3.88 11.81
CA ALA A 55 5.93 3.33 13.11
C ALA A 55 4.49 2.79 13.04
N GLU A 56 3.60 3.54 12.40
CA GLU A 56 2.20 3.20 12.23
C GLU A 56 2.03 1.98 11.32
N ALA A 57 2.74 1.96 10.18
CA ALA A 57 2.73 0.81 9.27
C ALA A 57 3.25 -0.47 9.96
N MET A 58 4.35 -0.38 10.71
CA MET A 58 4.87 -1.53 11.44
C MET A 58 3.93 -2.00 12.57
N ALA A 59 3.21 -1.09 13.22
CA ALA A 59 2.25 -1.43 14.26
C ALA A 59 1.07 -2.26 13.71
N CYS A 60 0.63 -1.99 12.47
CA CYS A 60 -0.40 -2.77 11.79
C CYS A 60 0.00 -4.24 11.57
N TRP A 61 1.29 -4.54 11.37
CA TRP A 61 1.77 -5.89 11.07
C TRP A 61 2.38 -6.63 12.25
N ALA A 62 2.57 -5.97 13.38
CA ALA A 62 3.25 -6.55 14.54
C ALA A 62 2.49 -7.73 15.21
N ASN A 63 1.22 -7.94 14.89
CA ASN A 63 0.35 -8.98 15.48
C ASN A 63 -0.39 -9.85 14.45
N THR A 64 -0.03 -9.77 13.16
CA THR A 64 -0.57 -10.62 12.09
C THR A 64 0.10 -11.98 12.03
#